data_AF-S0ASA1-F1
#
_entry.id   AF-S0ASA1-F1
#
_cell.length_a   1.000
_cell.length_b   1.000
_cell.length_c   1.000
_cell.angle_alpha   90.00
_cell.angle_beta   90.00
_cell.angle_gamma   90.00
#
_symmetry.space_group_name_H-M   'P 1'
#
loop_
_entity.id
_entity.type
_entity.pdbx_description
1 polymer ?
#
loop_
_entity_poly.entity_id
_entity_poly.type
_entity_poly.pdbx_seq_one_letter_code
_entity_poly.pdbx_strand_id
1 'polypeptide(L)' 'MFFCCNICADILEGMLNKVKDETGWNKIDYLELHGNYSSGRTCTAKSGNEEFKYYYRTYGDGRVMEYKKL' A
#
# COMPACT_ATOMS: atom_id res chain seq x y z
N MET A 1 13.05 0.97 8.51
CA MET A 1 12.03 1.92 8.01
C MET A 1 11.67 2.83 9.17
N PHE A 2 11.84 4.16 9.02
CA PHE A 2 11.48 5.12 10.06
C PHE A 2 10.05 5.59 9.83
N PHE A 3 9.13 5.21 10.71
CA PHE A 3 7.76 5.70 10.71
C PHE A 3 7.65 6.86 11.69
N CYS A 4 6.93 7.92 11.31
CA CYS A 4 6.70 9.05 12.23
C CYS A 4 5.71 8.71 13.35
N CYS A 5 4.91 7.64 13.20
CA CYS A 5 3.99 7.13 14.22
C CYS A 5 3.59 5.67 13.92
N ASN A 6 2.99 5.00 14.91
CA ASN A 6 2.45 3.63 14.77
C ASN A 6 1.44 3.53 13.62
N ILE A 7 0.59 4.56 13.45
CA ILE A 7 -0.41 4.61 12.38
C ILE A 7 0.22 4.44 10.99
N CYS A 8 1.41 5.01 10.76
CA CYS A 8 2.09 4.84 9.47
C CYS A 8 2.62 3.42 9.26
N ALA A 9 3.02 2.73 10.32
CA ALA A 9 3.40 1.32 10.26
C ALA A 9 2.16 0.45 9.98
N ASP A 10 1.07 0.65 10.73
CA ASP A 10 -0.20 -0.06 10.55
C ASP A 10 -0.75 0.08 9.12
N ILE A 11 -0.72 1.29 8.56
CA ILE A 11 -1.15 1.54 7.17
C ILE A 11 -0.29 0.73 6.18
N LEU A 12 1.03 0.74 6.35
CA LEU A 12 1.93 0.02 5.45
C LEU A 12 1.71 -1.50 5.57
N GLU A 13 1.62 -2.03 6.78
CA GLU A 13 1.34 -3.46 7.00
C GLU A 13 0.00 -3.86 6.39
N GLY A 14 -1.03 -3.02 6.56
CA GLY A 14 -2.33 -3.20 5.91
C GLY A 14 -2.26 -3.21 4.38
N MET A 15 -1.48 -2.30 3.78
CA MET A 15 -1.24 -2.29 2.33
C MET A 15 -0.55 -3.58 1.87
N LEU A 16 0.54 -3.98 2.54
CA LEU A 16 1.29 -5.18 2.17
C LEU A 16 0.44 -6.44 2.30
N ASN A 17 -0.33 -6.57 3.38
CA ASN A 17 -1.23 -7.70 3.58
C ASN A 17 -2.31 -7.78 2.48
N LYS A 18 -2.89 -6.64 2.08
CA LYS A 18 -3.84 -6.59 0.95
C LYS A 18 -3.22 -7.06 -0.36
N VAL A 19 -2.00 -6.60 -0.66
CA VAL A 19 -1.31 -7.04 -1.88
C VAL A 19 -1.08 -8.54 -1.84
N LYS A 20 -0.58 -9.09 -0.72
CA LYS A 20 -0.34 -10.53 -0.58
C LYS A 20 -1.62 -11.35 -0.68
N ASP A 21 -2.73 -10.87 -0.13
CA ASP A 21 -4.05 -11.52 -0.21
C ASP A 21 -4.56 -11.57 -1.66
N GLU A 22 -4.39 -10.48 -2.41
CA GLU A 22 -4.85 -10.34 -3.80
C GLU A 22 -3.98 -11.07 -4.82
N THR A 23 -2.67 -11.12 -4.61
CA THR A 23 -1.72 -11.73 -5.55
C THR A 23 -1.30 -13.14 -5.15
N GLY A 24 -1.52 -13.53 -3.89
CA GLY A 24 -0.95 -14.75 -3.31
C GLY A 24 0.56 -14.70 -3.10
N TRP A 25 1.18 -13.51 -3.18
CA TRP A 25 2.63 -13.40 -3.05
C TRP A 25 3.11 -13.66 -1.61
N ASN A 26 4.11 -14.52 -1.46
CA ASN A 26 4.75 -14.77 -0.17
C ASN A 26 5.65 -13.60 0.27
N LYS A 27 6.17 -12.82 -0.69
CA LYS A 27 7.09 -11.71 -0.47
C LYS A 27 6.75 -10.56 -1.41
N ILE A 28 6.98 -9.34 -0.96
CA ILE A 28 6.96 -8.14 -1.79
C ILE A 28 8.40 -7.60 -1.76
N ASP A 29 9.03 -7.50 -2.91
CA ASP A 29 10.42 -7.03 -3.02
C ASP A 29 10.49 -5.50 -3.00
N TYR A 30 9.49 -4.85 -3.60
CA TYR A 30 9.45 -3.40 -3.72
C TYR A 30 8.02 -2.89 -3.68
N LEU A 31 7.82 -1.74 -3.03
CA LEU A 31 6.57 -1.01 -3.01
C LEU A 31 6.84 0.45 -3.32
N GLU A 32 6.25 0.94 -4.40
CA GLU A 32 6.31 2.33 -4.82
C GLU A 32 4.98 3.02 -4.54
N LEU A 33 5.04 4.25 -4.00
CA LEU A 33 3.87 5.06 -3.71
C LEU A 33 4.01 6.41 -4.43
N HIS A 34 3.17 6.67 -5.42
CA HIS A 34 3.10 7.93 -6.14
C HIS A 34 1.84 8.70 -5.76
N GLY A 35 2.00 9.96 -5.32
CA GLY A 35 0.90 10.84 -4.94
C GLY A 35 1.06 11.43 -3.55
N ASN A 36 -0.01 11.99 -3.01
CA ASN A 36 0.00 12.64 -1.70
C ASN A 36 -1.20 12.22 -0.84
N TYR A 37 -1.16 12.58 0.43
CA TYR A 37 -2.19 12.18 1.39
C TYR A 37 -3.59 12.76 1.03
N SER A 38 -3.66 13.99 0.52
CA SER A 38 -4.92 14.65 0.16
C SER A 38 -5.63 14.01 -1.04
N SER A 39 -4.87 13.67 -2.10
CA SER A 39 -5.40 13.09 -3.34
C SER A 39 -5.37 11.56 -3.38
N GLY A 40 -4.82 10.91 -2.35
CA GLY A 40 -4.50 9.48 -2.36
C GLY A 40 -3.25 9.15 -3.16
N ARG A 41 -2.87 7.87 -3.13
CA ARG A 41 -1.63 7.35 -3.69
C ARG A 41 -1.90 6.21 -4.65
N THR A 42 -1.29 6.27 -5.82
CA THR A 42 -1.13 5.12 -6.71
C THR A 42 0.05 4.30 -6.22
N CYS A 43 -0.19 3.03 -5.98
CA CYS A 43 0.75 2.11 -5.38
C CYS A 43 1.11 1.04 -6.41
N THR A 44 2.40 0.77 -6.57
CA THR A 44 2.92 -0.31 -7.40
C THR A 44 3.75 -1.23 -6.53
N ALA A 45 3.24 -2.44 -6.28
CA ALA A 45 3.98 -3.49 -5.61
C ALA A 45 4.65 -4.39 -6.65
N LYS A 46 5.86 -4.86 -6.36
CA LYS A 46 6.61 -5.80 -7.22
C LYS A 46 7.10 -6.98 -6.41
N SER A 47 7.01 -8.17 -7.01
CA SER A 47 7.59 -9.41 -6.51
C SER A 47 8.21 -10.16 -7.68
N GLY A 48 9.53 -10.28 -7.71
CA GLY A 48 10.27 -10.80 -8.86
C GLY A 48 9.97 -10.01 -10.14
N ASN A 49 9.38 -10.69 -11.14
CA ASN A 49 8.99 -10.11 -12.43
C ASN A 49 7.51 -9.69 -12.50
N GLU A 50 6.75 -9.85 -11.41
CA GLU A 50 5.34 -9.50 -11.37
C GLU A 50 5.13 -8.12 -10.74
N GLU A 51 4.14 -7.39 -11.25
CA GLU A 51 3.72 -6.10 -10.72
C GLU A 51 2.22 -6.07 -10.40
N PHE A 52 1.86 -5.39 -9.32
CA PHE A 52 0.48 -5.20 -8.90
C PHE A 52 0.25 -3.71 -8.63
N LYS A 53 -0.69 -3.12 -9.38
CA LYS A 53 -1.04 -1.70 -9.28
C LYS A 53 -2.40 -1.53 -8.62
N TYR A 54 -2.46 -0.58 -7.70
CA TYR A 54 -3.69 -0.24 -7.00
C TYR A 54 -3.66 1.21 -6.55
N TYR A 55 -4.84 1.81 -6.45
CA TYR A 55 -5.03 3.10 -5.81
C TYR A 55 -5.44 2.89 -4.35
N TYR A 56 -4.86 3.71 -3.47
CA TYR A 56 -5.09 3.63 -2.03
C TYR A 56 -5.17 5.02 -1.39
N ARG A 57 -6.19 5.24 -0.57
CA ARG A 57 -6.40 6.47 0.19
C ARG A 57 -6.84 6.15 1.62
N THR A 58 -6.30 6.88 2.59
CA THR A 58 -6.64 6.76 4.01
C THR A 58 -7.14 8.07 4.60
N TYR A 59 -7.90 7.95 5.69
CA TYR A 59 -8.14 9.03 6.64
C TYR A 59 -6.89 9.32 7.48
N GLY A 60 -6.94 10.41 8.27
CA GLY A 60 -5.76 10.93 8.97
C GLY A 60 -5.40 10.11 10.19
N ASP A 61 -6.35 9.29 10.62
CA ASP A 61 -6.25 8.28 11.65
C ASP A 61 -5.80 6.91 11.11
N GLY A 62 -5.54 6.80 9.80
CA GLY A 62 -5.07 5.58 9.13
C GLY A 62 -6.15 4.60 8.69
N ARG A 63 -7.44 4.90 8.89
CA ARG A 63 -8.51 4.07 8.32
C ARG A 63 -8.50 4.14 6.80
N VAL A 64 -8.75 3.02 6.13
CA VAL A 64 -8.88 2.97 4.66
C VAL A 64 -10.12 3.76 4.26
N MET A 65 -9.94 4.77 3.42
CA MET A 65 -11.04 5.53 2.82
C MET A 65 -11.44 4.91 1.48
N GLU A 66 -10.45 4.62 0.63
CA GLU A 66 -10.69 4.09 -0.70
C GLU A 66 -9.57 3.13 -1.09
N TYR A 67 -9.95 2.02 -1.73
CA TYR A 67 -9.06 1.05 -2.32
C TYR A 67 -9.64 0.62 -3.66
N LYS A 68 -8.83 0.68 -4.72
CA LYS A 68 -9.24 0.29 -6.06
C LYS A 68 -8.08 -0.38 -6.79
N LYS A 69 -8.32 -1.57 -7.32
CA LYS A 69 -7.37 -2.26 -8.21
C LYS A 69 -7.32 -1.54 -9.56
N LEU A 70 -6.11 -1.37 -10.11
CA LEU A 70 -5.87 -0.68 -11.38
C LEU A 70 -5.52 -1.68 -12.49
#